data_AF-A0A928VDP1-F1
#
_entry.id   AF-A0A928VDP1-F1
#
_cell.length_a   1.000
_cell.length_b   1.000
_cell.length_c   1.000
_cell.angle_alpha   90.00
_cell.angle_beta   90.00
_cell.angle_gamma   90.00
#
_symmetry.space_group_name_H-M   'P 1'
#
loop_
_entity.id
_entity.type
_entity.pdbx_description
1 polymer ?
#
loop_
_entity_poly.entity_id
_entity_poly.type
_entity_poly.pdbx_seq_one_letter_code
_entity_poly.pdbx_strand_id
1 'polypeptide(L)'
;MTHSLVPIILAGGKGERFWPLSRKHRPKQFLCLDGSGRSLLQTTADRLLETAGGWNNLWVVTASHLADGVREQLPELPPENILVEPEGRDTAPAVAWSTIEVAKRYGEE
;
A
#
# COMPACT_ATOMS: atom_id res chain seq x y z
N MET A 1 20.81 11.13 -4.72
CA MET A 1 20.48 10.13 -5.75
C MET A 1 19.17 10.59 -6.37
N THR A 2 19.11 10.79 -7.69
CA THR A 2 17.86 11.09 -8.38
C THR A 2 16.96 9.86 -8.27
N HIS A 3 15.86 9.95 -7.53
CA HIS A 3 14.89 8.87 -7.44
C HIS A 3 14.11 8.83 -8.75
N SER A 4 14.56 8.00 -9.70
CA SER A 4 13.92 7.91 -11.02
C SER A 4 12.45 7.45 -10.95
N LEU A 5 12.09 6.68 -9.90
CA LEU A 5 10.73 6.16 -9.69
C LEU A 5 10.41 6.03 -8.18
N VAL A 6 9.21 6.45 -7.78
CA VAL A 6 8.67 6.26 -6.41
C VAL A 6 7.46 5.32 -6.47
N PRO A 7 7.59 4.06 -6.03
CA PRO A 7 6.48 3.12 -6.06
C PRO A 7 5.44 3.39 -4.96
N ILE A 8 4.16 3.36 -5.34
CA ILE A 8 3.02 3.55 -4.43
C ILE A 8 2.05 2.37 -4.61
N ILE A 9 1.72 1.68 -3.52
CA ILE A 9 0.74 0.58 -3.51
C ILE A 9 -0.63 1.10 -3.07
N LEU A 10 -1.65 0.93 -3.91
CA LEU A 10 -3.04 1.28 -3.57
C LEU A 10 -3.77 0.08 -2.94
N ALA A 11 -3.97 0.13 -1.62
CA ALA A 11 -4.45 -0.98 -0.78
C ALA A 11 -5.74 -0.64 0.02
N GLY A 12 -6.66 0.15 -0.56
CA GLY A 12 -7.91 0.57 0.09
C GLY A 12 -9.16 -0.30 -0.18
N GLY A 13 -9.10 -1.24 -1.12
CA GLY A 13 -10.29 -1.98 -1.58
C GLY A 13 -10.92 -2.91 -0.53
N LYS A 14 -12.26 -2.99 -0.51
CA LYS A 14 -13.04 -3.85 0.41
C LYS A 14 -12.95 -5.35 0.14
N GLY A 15 -12.57 -5.74 -1.09
CA GLY A 15 -12.29 -7.13 -1.44
C GLY A 15 -13.49 -8.10 -1.39
N GLU A 16 -14.70 -7.66 -1.72
CA GLU A 16 -15.94 -8.43 -1.50
C GLU A 16 -16.08 -9.69 -2.37
N ARG A 17 -15.37 -9.75 -3.52
CA ARG A 17 -15.45 -10.88 -4.48
C ARG A 17 -14.77 -12.18 -4.01
N PHE A 18 -13.92 -12.10 -2.99
CA PHE A 18 -13.24 -13.27 -2.42
C PHE A 18 -13.97 -13.85 -1.21
N TRP A 19 -15.23 -13.47 -0.97
CA TRP A 19 -16.01 -14.09 0.09
C TRP A 19 -16.14 -15.62 -0.20
N PRO A 20 -15.97 -16.52 0.80
CA PRO A 20 -15.83 -16.26 2.23
C PRO A 20 -14.39 -16.10 2.74
N LEU A 21 -13.38 -16.06 1.87
CA LEU A 21 -11.98 -15.85 2.28
C LEU A 21 -11.74 -14.40 2.72
N SER A 22 -12.32 -13.42 2.01
CA SER A 22 -12.25 -12.03 2.43
C SER A 22 -13.28 -11.67 3.50
N ARG A 23 -12.87 -10.79 4.41
CA ARG A 23 -13.69 -10.20 5.47
C ARG A 23 -13.41 -8.71 5.55
N LYS A 24 -14.28 -7.96 6.23
CA LYS A 24 -14.14 -6.50 6.41
C LYS A 24 -12.74 -6.08 6.91
N HIS A 25 -12.20 -6.83 7.86
CA HIS A 25 -10.86 -6.59 8.43
C HIS A 25 -9.75 -7.46 7.84
N ARG A 26 -10.09 -8.30 6.85
CA ARG A 26 -9.14 -9.14 6.10
C ARG A 26 -9.50 -9.11 4.62
N PRO A 27 -9.34 -7.96 3.95
CA PRO A 27 -9.63 -7.80 2.53
C PRO A 27 -8.62 -8.57 1.67
N LYS A 28 -8.85 -8.58 0.34
CA LYS A 28 -8.07 -9.38 -0.62
C LYS A 28 -6.56 -9.21 -0.47
N GLN A 29 -6.10 -8.00 -0.19
CA GLN A 29 -4.69 -7.64 -0.10
C GLN A 29 -3.98 -8.35 1.06
N PHE A 30 -4.71 -8.79 2.09
CA PHE A 30 -4.17 -9.53 3.23
C PHE A 30 -4.33 -11.05 3.07
N LEU A 31 -4.76 -11.53 1.90
CA LEU A 31 -4.89 -12.95 1.61
C LEU A 31 -3.61 -13.49 0.96
N CYS A 32 -3.24 -14.70 1.34
CA CYS A 32 -2.30 -15.53 0.60
C CYS A 32 -3.12 -16.45 -0.32
N LEU A 33 -2.95 -16.33 -1.63
CA LEU A 33 -3.75 -17.08 -2.61
C LEU A 33 -2.95 -18.19 -3.32
N ASP A 34 -1.62 -18.16 -3.22
CA ASP A 34 -0.71 -19.08 -3.90
C ASP A 34 -0.06 -20.11 -2.95
N GLY A 35 -0.42 -20.09 -1.66
CA GLY A 35 0.12 -21.00 -0.65
C GLY A 35 1.55 -20.66 -0.19
N SER A 36 2.13 -19.54 -0.63
CA SER A 36 3.47 -19.09 -0.23
C SER A 36 3.60 -18.71 1.25
N GLY A 37 2.48 -18.57 1.95
CA GLY A 37 2.41 -17.99 3.29
C GLY A 37 2.48 -16.46 3.31
N ARG A 38 2.63 -15.81 2.14
CA ARG A 38 2.71 -14.35 2.03
C ARG A 38 1.45 -13.76 1.45
N SER A 39 1.03 -12.61 1.96
CA SER A 39 -0.15 -11.92 1.44
C SER A 39 0.11 -11.24 0.09
N LEU A 40 -0.95 -10.93 -0.66
CA LEU A 40 -0.84 -10.15 -1.89
C LEU A 40 -0.15 -8.80 -1.68
N LEU A 41 -0.40 -8.14 -0.55
CA LEU A 41 0.25 -6.87 -0.18
C LEU A 41 1.75 -7.08 0.00
N GLN A 42 2.13 -8.06 0.81
CA GLN A 42 3.53 -8.41 1.02
C GLN A 42 4.20 -8.72 -0.32
N THR A 43 3.64 -9.63 -1.12
CA THR A 43 4.23 -10.03 -2.41
C THR A 43 4.37 -8.86 -3.38
N THR A 44 3.44 -7.90 -3.33
CA THR A 44 3.56 -6.66 -4.11
C THR A 44 4.70 -5.77 -3.59
N ALA A 45 4.84 -5.62 -2.27
CA ALA A 45 5.91 -4.85 -1.66
C ALA A 45 7.29 -5.41 -2.01
N ASP A 46 7.52 -6.71 -1.81
CA ASP A 46 8.82 -7.35 -2.11
C ASP A 46 9.28 -7.10 -3.55
N ARG A 47 8.37 -7.20 -4.52
CA ARG A 47 8.66 -6.93 -5.93
C ARG A 47 9.07 -5.47 -6.17
N LEU A 48 8.52 -4.54 -5.40
CA LEU A 48 8.78 -3.11 -5.55
C LEU A 48 10.00 -2.63 -4.76
N LEU A 49 10.53 -3.40 -3.81
CA LEU A 49 11.69 -2.99 -3.00
C LEU A 49 12.93 -2.73 -3.85
N GLU A 50 13.15 -3.52 -4.90
CA GLU A 50 14.26 -3.31 -5.84
C GLU A 50 14.09 -1.98 -6.59
N THR A 51 12.88 -1.66 -7.06
CA THR A 51 12.59 -0.39 -7.72
C THR A 51 12.68 0.81 -6.77
N ALA A 52 12.20 0.65 -5.52
CA ALA A 52 12.24 1.70 -4.50
C ALA A 52 13.65 1.94 -3.94
N GLY A 53 14.57 0.97 -4.08
CA GLY A 53 15.84 0.98 -3.37
C GLY A 53 15.68 0.80 -1.86
N GLY A 54 14.64 0.07 -1.43
CA GLY A 54 14.33 -0.24 -0.02
C GLY A 54 13.06 0.40 0.54
N TRP A 55 12.74 0.06 1.79
CA TRP A 55 11.48 0.38 2.47
C TRP A 55 11.20 1.87 2.63
N ASN A 56 12.24 2.70 2.79
CA ASN A 56 12.10 4.14 3.00
C ASN A 56 11.46 4.89 1.83
N ASN A 57 11.47 4.29 0.63
CA ASN A 57 10.94 4.90 -0.59
C ASN A 57 9.72 4.16 -1.14
N LEU A 58 9.22 3.15 -0.43
CA LEU A 58 7.97 2.48 -0.76
C LEU A 58 6.83 3.16 0.00
N TRP A 59 5.68 3.32 -0.66
CA TRP A 59 4.49 3.95 -0.08
C TRP A 59 3.27 3.06 -0.19
N VAL A 60 2.34 3.18 0.75
CA VAL A 60 1.06 2.49 0.73
C VAL A 60 -0.07 3.48 1.00
N VAL A 61 -1.07 3.51 0.12
CA VAL A 61 -2.33 4.22 0.34
C VAL A 61 -3.38 3.23 0.79
N THR A 62 -4.08 3.51 1.89
CA THR A 62 -5.10 2.59 2.42
C THR A 62 -6.22 3.32 3.15
N ALA A 63 -7.29 2.60 3.50
CA ALA A 63 -8.38 3.15 4.29
C ALA A 63 -8.08 3.05 5.80
N SER A 64 -8.66 3.95 6.60
CA SER A 64 -8.48 3.99 8.07
C SER A 64 -8.64 2.65 8.77
N HIS A 65 -9.70 1.91 8.46
CA HIS A 65 -9.99 0.59 9.06
C HIS A 65 -9.03 -0.54 8.65
N LEU A 66 -8.10 -0.29 7.71
CA LEU A 66 -7.12 -1.25 7.22
C LEU A 66 -5.68 -0.87 7.58
N ALA A 67 -5.46 0.35 8.10
CA ALA A 67 -4.13 0.88 8.36
C ALA A 67 -3.31 0.00 9.33
N ASP A 68 -3.95 -0.52 10.39
CA ASP A 68 -3.28 -1.42 11.33
C ASP A 68 -2.90 -2.74 10.68
N GLY A 69 -3.77 -3.30 9.83
CA GLY A 69 -3.46 -4.50 9.05
C GLY A 69 -2.31 -4.26 8.07
N VAL A 70 -2.18 -3.07 7.47
CA VAL A 70 -1.01 -2.73 6.64
C VAL A 70 0.27 -2.73 7.47
N ARG A 71 0.26 -2.13 8.67
CA ARG A 71 1.42 -2.12 9.59
C ARG A 71 1.83 -3.52 10.03
N GLU A 72 0.86 -4.37 10.33
CA GLU A 72 1.11 -5.78 10.67
C GLU A 72 1.71 -6.57 9.51
N GLN A 73 1.24 -6.30 8.28
CA GLN A 73 1.69 -7.02 7.08
C GLN A 73 3.06 -6.54 6.58
N LEU A 74 3.40 -5.26 6.78
CA LEU A 74 4.64 -4.62 6.31
C LEU A 74 5.35 -3.91 7.48
N PRO A 75 5.92 -4.63 8.45
CA PRO A 75 6.49 -4.04 9.66
C PRO A 75 7.72 -3.17 9.40
N GLU A 76 8.42 -3.37 8.28
CA GLU A 76 9.59 -2.56 7.88
C GLU A 76 9.20 -1.24 7.18
N LEU A 77 7.94 -1.06 6.79
CA LEU A 77 7.46 0.15 6.13
C LEU A 77 7.37 1.29 7.15
N PRO A 78 8.01 2.46 6.91
CA PRO A 78 7.90 3.59 7.82
C PRO A 78 6.44 4.03 8.00
N PRO A 79 5.98 4.30 9.23
CA PRO A 79 4.59 4.70 9.49
C PRO A 79 4.14 5.92 8.68
N GLU A 80 5.06 6.86 8.43
CA GLU A 80 4.86 8.06 7.62
C GLU A 80 4.65 7.78 6.12
N ASN A 81 4.99 6.57 5.64
CA ASN A 81 4.77 6.13 4.26
C ASN A 81 3.42 5.42 4.08
N ILE A 82 2.62 5.31 5.14
CA ILE A 82 1.26 4.78 5.11
C ILE A 82 0.28 5.95 5.06
N LEU A 83 -0.17 6.27 3.84
CA LEU A 83 -1.16 7.31 3.60
C LEU A 83 -2.56 6.76 3.85
N VAL A 84 -3.18 7.23 4.92
CA VAL A 84 -4.52 6.78 5.32
C VAL A 84 -5.58 7.72 4.75
N GLU A 85 -6.31 7.26 3.75
CA GLU A 85 -7.41 8.01 3.15
C GLU A 85 -8.52 8.27 4.19
N PRO A 86 -9.01 9.52 4.30
CA PRO A 86 -10.12 9.84 5.18
C PRO A 86 -11.42 9.17 4.71
N GLU A 87 -11.56 8.98 3.40
CA GLU A 87 -12.70 8.35 2.76
C GLU A 87 -12.26 7.67 1.46
N GLY A 88 -12.80 6.49 1.17
CA GLY A 88 -12.54 5.80 -0.10
C GLY A 88 -13.26 6.51 -1.25
N ARG A 89 -12.49 7.11 -2.16
CA ARG A 89 -12.99 7.88 -3.31
C ARG A 89 -12.52 7.32 -4.66
N ASP A 90 -12.32 6.00 -4.72
CA ASP A 90 -11.74 5.27 -5.87
C ASP A 90 -10.28 5.66 -6.19
N THR A 91 -9.76 5.14 -7.30
CA THR A 91 -8.34 5.18 -7.65
C THR A 91 -7.82 6.57 -7.96
N ALA A 92 -8.59 7.41 -8.66
CA ALA A 92 -8.07 8.69 -9.15
C ALA A 92 -7.71 9.66 -8.00
N PRO A 93 -8.55 9.87 -6.97
CA PRO A 93 -8.18 10.67 -5.80
C PRO A 93 -7.03 10.06 -5.00
N ALA A 94 -6.97 8.73 -4.85
CA ALA A 94 -5.87 8.06 -4.17
C ALA A 94 -4.52 8.34 -4.87
N VAL A 95 -4.48 8.24 -6.21
CA VAL A 95 -3.30 8.59 -7.01
C VAL A 95 -2.95 10.07 -6.85
N ALA A 96 -3.90 10.97 -7.07
CA ALA A 96 -3.65 12.41 -6.99
C ALA A 96 -3.09 12.84 -5.61
N TRP A 97 -3.73 12.37 -4.53
CA TRP A 97 -3.30 12.71 -3.18
C TRP A 97 -1.92 12.12 -2.85
N SER A 98 -1.69 10.86 -3.16
CA SER A 98 -0.39 10.22 -2.90
C SER A 98 0.76 10.87 -3.69
N THR A 99 0.52 11.26 -4.94
CA THR A 99 1.50 12.05 -5.72
C THR A 99 1.83 13.36 -5.03
N ILE A 100 0.83 14.09 -4.51
CA ILE A 100 1.04 15.35 -3.79
C ILE A 100 1.87 15.12 -2.52
N GLU A 101 1.58 14.09 -1.72
CA GLU A 101 2.33 13.80 -0.50
C GLU A 101 3.78 13.38 -0.79
N VAL A 102 4.00 12.59 -1.84
CA VAL A 102 5.35 12.23 -2.30
C VAL A 102 6.11 13.47 -2.77
N ALA A 103 5.48 14.34 -3.56
CA ALA A 103 6.10 15.57 -4.05
C ALA A 103 6.50 16.52 -2.92
N LYS A 104 5.72 16.60 -1.82
CA LYS A 104 6.11 17.37 -0.63
C LYS A 104 7.41 16.87 0.02
N ARG A 105 7.71 15.57 -0.08
CA ARG A 105 8.93 14.99 0.51
C ARG A 105 10.13 15.07 -0.42
N TYR A 106 9.95 14.76 -1.70
CA TYR A 106 11.06 14.60 -2.64
C TYR A 106 11.24 15.77 -3.62
N GLY A 107 10.26 16.68 -3.70
CA GLY A 107 10.20 17.73 -4.71
C GLY A 107 9.30 17.36 -5.88
N GLU A 108 9.12 18.30 -6.82
CA GLU A 108 8.31 18.12 -8.03
C GLU A 108 9.11 17.54 -9.22
N GLU A 109 10.43 17.39 -9.04
CA GLU A 109 11.37 16.89 -10.07
C GLU A 109 11.68 15.41 -9.96
#